data_AF-A0AA96XSA4-F1
#
_entry.id   AF-A0AA96XSA4-F1
#
_cell.length_a   1.000
_cell.length_b   1.000
_cell.length_c   1.000
_cell.angle_alpha   90.00
_cell.angle_beta   90.00
_cell.angle_gamma   90.00
#
_symmetry.space_group_name_H-M   'P 1'
#
loop_
_entity.id
_entity.type
_entity.pdbx_description
1 polymer ?
#
loop_
_entity_poly.entity_id
_entity_poly.type
_entity_poly.pdbx_seq_one_letter_code
_entity_poly.pdbx_strand_id
1 'polypeptide(L)'
;MKKLLITVTSGLAFLLTPTEARACAYDSAGAVFVTSSHPDWPLSTFAAGRLGVVHGSMRTAYLAFAYRTMMGIPTTPEEQQPLVTRWELMHQALPEHLSLTPGFQRWLAIRKQVAPQLPEASPEHSRQVRYAQVPRIQGDAFQRAANTATDLAQAWKKHPALVEEWVRNQDTVFGPCAILPEPDPQLDEGVSAQHQARRRDERAYQEAASRFYCDDYPGALSSFQKLAASQESPYRALAAYLVARTHVRQALMEKKGEYHFESREDAVFLSRLGEADRVLDGVLASPELRSVHAPARGLRSLVRYRLRPKTGTVSCCRTCSNPGRAPPSPRSWATST
;
A
#
# COMPACT_ATOMS: atom_id res chain seq x y z
N MET A 1 49.89 66.07 7.23
CA MET A 1 50.22 64.96 6.31
C MET A 1 49.39 63.74 6.71
N LYS A 2 48.10 63.81 6.38
CA LYS A 2 47.02 62.82 6.59
C LYS A 2 46.37 62.81 5.22
N LYS A 3 46.53 61.72 4.44
CA LYS A 3 45.99 61.45 3.08
C LYS A 3 47.06 60.76 2.23
N LEU A 4 47.56 59.59 2.63
CA LEU A 4 48.23 58.68 1.68
C LEU A 4 48.36 57.25 2.20
N LEU A 5 47.42 56.77 3.03
CA LEU A 5 47.48 55.40 3.56
C LEU A 5 46.13 54.67 3.59
N ILE A 6 45.15 55.15 2.81
CA ILE A 6 43.80 54.54 2.76
C ILE A 6 43.51 53.92 1.39
N THR A 7 44.34 54.14 0.37
CA THR A 7 44.03 53.69 -1.01
C THR A 7 44.57 52.31 -1.38
N VAL A 8 45.40 51.68 -0.54
CA VAL A 8 45.98 50.35 -0.87
C VAL A 8 45.22 49.19 -0.24
N THR A 9 44.47 49.41 0.86
CA THR A 9 43.73 48.33 1.55
C THR A 9 42.36 48.02 0.96
N SER A 10 41.77 48.89 0.12
CA SER A 10 40.49 48.58 -0.55
C SER A 10 40.62 47.83 -1.88
N GLY A 11 41.81 47.76 -2.48
CA GLY A 11 42.04 47.02 -3.74
C GLY A 11 42.26 45.52 -3.56
N LEU A 12 42.77 45.09 -2.40
CA LEU A 12 43.12 43.69 -2.16
C LEU A 12 41.90 42.80 -1.83
N ALA A 13 40.79 43.40 -1.38
CA ALA A 13 39.55 42.67 -1.11
C ALA A 13 38.83 42.21 -2.39
N PHE A 14 39.13 42.80 -3.55
CA PHE A 14 38.54 42.41 -4.84
C PHE A 14 39.32 41.31 -5.59
N LEU A 15 40.48 40.89 -5.08
CA LEU A 15 41.24 39.75 -5.61
C LEU A 15 40.93 38.42 -4.91
N LEU A 16 40.09 38.46 -3.86
CA LEU A 16 39.48 37.25 -3.32
C LEU A 16 38.34 36.87 -4.26
N THR A 17 38.66 36.09 -5.30
CA THR A 17 37.66 35.37 -6.08
C THR A 17 36.68 34.73 -5.11
N PRO A 18 35.35 34.95 -5.25
CA PRO A 18 34.40 34.25 -4.40
C PRO A 18 34.71 32.77 -4.52
N THR A 19 35.10 32.15 -3.42
CA THR A 19 35.12 30.71 -3.33
C THR A 19 33.69 30.31 -3.62
N GLU A 20 33.47 29.67 -4.77
CA GLU A 20 32.18 29.08 -5.12
C GLU A 20 31.71 28.34 -3.89
N ALA A 21 30.71 28.90 -3.20
CA ALA A 21 30.01 28.19 -2.15
C ALA A 21 29.32 27.05 -2.87
N ARG A 22 30.02 25.92 -2.99
CA ARG A 22 29.45 24.67 -3.43
C ARG A 22 28.38 24.36 -2.39
N ALA A 23 27.14 24.74 -2.70
CA ALA A 23 26.01 24.14 -2.05
C ALA A 23 26.27 22.64 -2.14
N CYS A 24 26.26 21.95 -1.01
CA CYS A 24 26.30 20.49 -0.95
C CYS A 24 24.97 19.96 -1.53
N ALA A 25 24.73 20.23 -2.81
CA ALA A 25 23.73 19.59 -3.61
C ALA A 25 24.36 18.30 -4.11
N TYR A 26 23.65 17.19 -3.90
CA TYR A 26 23.99 15.90 -4.47
C TYR A 26 24.05 16.06 -6.00
N ASP A 27 25.26 16.04 -6.56
CA ASP A 27 25.47 16.04 -8.00
C ASP A 27 25.01 14.70 -8.57
N SER A 28 23.78 14.68 -9.07
CA SER A 28 23.28 13.59 -9.92
C SER A 28 22.82 14.10 -11.28
N ALA A 29 23.28 15.29 -11.70
CA ALA A 29 22.77 15.97 -12.89
C ALA A 29 23.58 15.64 -14.15
N GLY A 30 24.21 14.46 -14.22
CA GLY A 30 24.74 13.91 -15.46
C GLY A 30 23.61 13.30 -16.30
N ALA A 31 23.64 13.52 -17.63
CA ALA A 31 22.73 12.81 -18.53
C ALA A 31 23.00 11.29 -18.46
N VAL A 32 21.99 10.52 -18.05
CA VAL A 32 22.07 9.06 -18.00
C VAL A 32 21.66 8.50 -19.36
N PHE A 33 22.64 8.17 -20.19
CA PHE A 33 22.40 7.58 -21.52
C PHE A 33 22.25 6.06 -21.50
N VAL A 34 22.73 5.40 -20.43
CA VAL A 34 22.65 3.95 -20.26
C VAL A 34 22.13 3.66 -18.87
N THR A 35 20.96 3.02 -18.79
CA THR A 35 20.39 2.58 -17.52
C THR A 35 20.90 1.17 -17.21
N SER A 36 21.63 1.03 -16.10
CA SER A 36 22.26 -0.25 -15.73
C SER A 36 21.48 -1.03 -14.68
N SER A 37 20.50 -0.39 -14.02
CA SER A 37 19.78 -0.97 -12.88
C SER A 37 18.36 -1.46 -13.21
N HIS A 38 17.80 -1.05 -14.34
CA HIS A 38 16.44 -1.37 -14.79
C HIS A 38 16.37 -1.35 -16.33
N PRO A 39 15.34 -1.95 -16.95
CA PRO A 39 15.13 -1.85 -18.39
C PRO A 39 14.63 -0.46 -18.80
N ASP A 40 14.68 -0.17 -20.09
CA ASP A 40 14.20 1.10 -20.64
C ASP A 40 12.70 1.30 -20.44
N TRP A 41 12.31 2.57 -20.34
CA TRP A 41 10.90 2.96 -20.28
C TRP A 41 10.26 2.91 -21.69
N PRO A 42 8.98 2.55 -21.80
CA PRO A 42 8.07 2.14 -20.72
C PRO A 42 8.30 0.67 -20.29
N LEU A 43 8.22 0.43 -18.97
CA LEU A 43 8.46 -0.91 -18.38
C LEU A 43 7.49 -1.99 -18.88
N SER A 44 6.32 -1.59 -19.41
CA SER A 44 5.35 -2.49 -20.03
C SER A 44 5.91 -3.24 -21.25
N THR A 45 6.83 -2.63 -22.00
CA THR A 45 7.51 -3.29 -23.13
C THR A 45 8.33 -4.48 -22.66
N PHE A 46 9.07 -4.29 -21.57
CA PHE A 46 9.85 -5.36 -20.94
C PHE A 46 8.94 -6.44 -20.38
N ALA A 47 7.86 -6.06 -19.67
CA ALA A 47 6.86 -7.01 -19.15
C ALA A 47 6.14 -7.82 -20.24
N ALA A 48 6.02 -7.28 -21.46
CA ALA A 48 5.49 -8.00 -22.61
C ALA A 48 6.49 -9.00 -23.22
N GLY A 49 7.67 -9.17 -22.63
CA GLY A 49 8.71 -10.10 -23.06
C GLY A 49 9.67 -9.54 -24.11
N ARG A 50 9.56 -8.25 -24.47
CA ARG A 50 10.52 -7.57 -25.35
C ARG A 50 11.70 -7.08 -24.51
N LEU A 51 12.61 -8.01 -24.19
CA LEU A 51 13.65 -7.79 -23.18
C LEU A 51 14.74 -6.77 -23.59
N GLY A 52 14.97 -6.56 -24.89
CA GLY A 52 16.07 -5.70 -25.36
C GLY A 52 17.44 -6.19 -24.89
N VAL A 53 18.29 -5.28 -24.40
CA VAL A 53 19.60 -5.61 -23.82
C VAL A 53 19.45 -5.87 -22.32
N VAL A 54 19.69 -7.10 -21.88
CA VAL A 54 19.67 -7.46 -20.46
C VAL A 54 21.07 -7.33 -19.88
N HIS A 55 21.25 -6.41 -18.94
CA HIS A 55 22.52 -6.19 -18.26
C HIS A 55 22.57 -6.91 -16.91
N GLY A 56 23.69 -7.55 -16.58
CA GLY A 56 23.84 -8.32 -15.34
C GLY A 56 23.73 -7.49 -14.05
N SER A 57 23.89 -6.17 -14.13
CA SER A 57 23.71 -5.26 -12.99
C SER A 57 22.27 -4.81 -12.75
N MET A 58 21.31 -5.25 -13.57
CA MET A 58 19.90 -4.94 -13.34
C MET A 58 19.43 -5.51 -12.00
N ARG A 59 18.44 -4.87 -11.37
CA ARG A 59 17.86 -5.36 -10.12
C ARG A 59 17.32 -6.80 -10.32
N THR A 60 17.46 -7.62 -9.28
CA THR A 60 17.09 -9.06 -9.31
C THR A 60 15.67 -9.31 -9.82
N ALA A 61 14.72 -8.42 -9.56
CA ALA A 61 13.35 -8.53 -10.05
C ALA A 61 13.27 -8.56 -11.60
N TYR A 62 14.08 -7.74 -12.28
CA TYR A 62 14.16 -7.73 -13.74
C TYR A 62 14.93 -8.92 -14.29
N LEU A 63 16.04 -9.29 -13.65
CA LEU A 63 16.82 -10.46 -14.04
C LEU A 63 16.04 -11.76 -13.93
N ALA A 64 15.26 -11.93 -12.85
CA ALA A 64 14.40 -13.10 -12.67
C ALA A 64 13.30 -13.16 -13.73
N PHE A 65 12.71 -12.01 -14.08
CA PHE A 65 11.72 -11.93 -15.16
C PHE A 65 12.36 -12.25 -16.53
N ALA A 66 13.50 -11.64 -16.84
CA ALA A 66 14.23 -11.87 -18.08
C ALA A 66 14.58 -13.34 -18.23
N TYR A 67 15.10 -13.98 -17.17
CA TYR A 67 15.38 -15.41 -17.16
C TYR A 67 14.12 -16.23 -17.47
N ARG A 68 13.00 -15.94 -16.81
CA ARG A 68 11.73 -16.66 -17.04
C ARG A 68 11.27 -16.56 -18.50
N THR A 69 11.35 -15.37 -19.08
CA THR A 69 11.01 -15.12 -20.48
C THR A 69 11.97 -15.84 -21.44
N MET A 70 13.28 -15.81 -21.18
CA MET A 70 14.29 -16.55 -21.97
C MET A 70 14.12 -18.06 -21.88
N MET A 71 13.59 -18.57 -20.76
CA MET A 71 13.23 -19.99 -20.58
C MET A 71 11.91 -20.39 -21.24
N GLY A 72 11.32 -19.52 -22.08
CA GLY A 72 10.10 -19.82 -22.85
C GLY A 72 8.81 -19.75 -22.04
N ILE A 73 8.81 -19.04 -20.91
CA ILE A 73 7.66 -18.93 -20.02
C ILE A 73 7.22 -17.45 -19.95
N PRO A 74 6.47 -16.96 -20.96
CA PRO A 74 6.04 -15.56 -21.01
C PRO A 74 4.94 -15.27 -19.99
N THR A 75 4.84 -14.02 -19.55
CA THR A 75 3.73 -13.54 -18.71
C THR A 75 2.48 -13.28 -19.52
N THR A 76 1.32 -13.69 -18.99
CA THR A 76 0.04 -13.37 -19.61
C THR A 76 -0.28 -11.87 -19.45
N PRO A 77 -1.16 -11.28 -20.29
CA PRO A 77 -1.58 -9.90 -20.12
C PRO A 77 -2.09 -9.56 -18.70
N GLU A 78 -2.77 -10.52 -18.06
CA GLU A 78 -3.27 -10.39 -16.69
C GLU A 78 -2.13 -10.37 -15.64
N GLU A 79 -1.01 -11.02 -15.92
CA GLU A 79 0.18 -11.02 -15.05
C GLU A 79 1.04 -9.77 -15.26
N GLN A 80 1.01 -9.18 -16.46
CA GLN A 80 1.86 -8.03 -16.82
C GLN A 80 1.51 -6.76 -16.05
N GLN A 81 0.22 -6.42 -15.96
CA GLN A 81 -0.21 -5.19 -15.28
C GLN A 81 0.29 -5.10 -13.82
N PRO A 82 0.07 -6.10 -12.94
CA PRO A 82 0.55 -6.01 -11.56
C PRO A 82 2.08 -6.03 -11.44
N LEU A 83 2.80 -6.63 -12.40
CA LEU A 83 4.27 -6.59 -12.48
C LEU A 83 4.77 -5.18 -12.80
N VAL A 84 4.23 -4.56 -13.84
CA VAL A 84 4.57 -3.19 -14.26
C VAL A 84 4.31 -2.22 -13.13
N THR A 85 3.10 -2.23 -12.58
CA THR A 85 2.68 -1.48 -11.39
C THR A 85 3.72 -1.62 -10.27
N ARG A 86 4.18 -2.83 -9.96
CA ARG A 86 5.18 -3.06 -8.90
C ARG A 86 6.56 -2.50 -9.25
N TRP A 87 6.98 -2.59 -10.49
CA TRP A 87 8.27 -2.06 -10.93
C TRP A 87 8.29 -0.54 -10.99
N GLU A 88 7.20 0.08 -11.42
CA GLU A 88 7.05 1.53 -11.39
C GLU A 88 7.14 2.05 -9.94
N LEU A 89 6.48 1.37 -8.98
CA LEU A 89 6.65 1.64 -7.54
C LEU A 89 8.12 1.57 -7.08
N MET A 90 8.90 0.59 -7.59
CA MET A 90 10.31 0.43 -7.21
C MET A 90 11.20 1.60 -7.67
N HIS A 91 10.81 2.30 -8.73
CA HIS A 91 11.58 3.41 -9.29
C HIS A 91 11.21 4.76 -8.68
N GLN A 92 10.29 4.79 -7.72
CA GLN A 92 9.64 6.03 -7.26
C GLN A 92 8.97 6.84 -8.40
N ALA A 93 8.97 6.30 -9.63
CA ALA A 93 8.10 6.67 -10.72
C ALA A 93 6.73 6.07 -10.41
N LEU A 94 6.14 6.49 -9.29
CA LEU A 94 4.79 6.09 -8.92
C LEU A 94 3.90 6.41 -10.11
N PRO A 95 3.34 5.40 -10.78
CA PRO A 95 2.30 5.67 -11.74
C PRO A 95 1.17 6.30 -10.92
N GLU A 96 0.58 7.37 -11.43
CA GLU A 96 -0.23 8.30 -10.63
C GLU A 96 -1.20 7.54 -9.71
N HIS A 97 -1.90 6.53 -10.25
CA HIS A 97 -2.88 5.68 -9.57
C HIS A 97 -2.41 4.90 -8.32
N LEU A 98 -1.09 4.74 -8.10
CA LEU A 98 -0.51 4.13 -6.91
C LEU A 98 0.11 5.14 -5.95
N SER A 99 0.24 6.40 -6.36
CA SER A 99 0.53 7.47 -5.43
C SER A 99 -0.69 7.67 -4.51
N LEU A 100 -0.47 8.26 -3.34
CA LEU A 100 -1.58 8.67 -2.47
C LEU A 100 -2.56 9.59 -3.22
N THR A 101 -2.05 10.36 -4.19
CA THR A 101 -2.73 11.48 -4.81
C THR A 101 -4.06 11.10 -5.47
N PRO A 102 -4.19 10.13 -6.41
CA PRO A 102 -5.49 9.86 -7.03
C PRO A 102 -6.53 9.29 -6.07
N GLY A 103 -6.13 8.36 -5.19
CA GLY A 103 -7.02 7.81 -4.19
C GLY A 103 -7.54 8.92 -3.28
N PHE A 104 -6.64 9.75 -2.77
CA PHE A 104 -6.93 10.88 -1.90
C PHE A 104 -7.80 11.94 -2.58
N GLN A 105 -7.45 12.40 -3.77
CA GLN A 105 -8.22 13.37 -4.54
C GLN A 105 -9.61 12.85 -4.87
N ARG A 106 -9.71 11.57 -5.25
CA ARG A 106 -11.00 10.92 -5.49
C ARG A 106 -11.85 10.85 -4.22
N TRP A 107 -11.24 10.54 -3.07
CA TRP A 107 -11.95 10.59 -1.79
C TRP A 107 -12.50 11.99 -1.50
N LEU A 108 -11.69 13.04 -1.60
CA LEU A 108 -12.13 14.42 -1.35
C LEU A 108 -13.27 14.83 -2.29
N ALA A 109 -13.17 14.49 -3.58
CA ALA A 109 -14.21 14.78 -4.56
C ALA A 109 -15.54 14.08 -4.23
N ILE A 110 -15.50 12.77 -3.97
CA ILE A 110 -16.72 12.00 -3.64
C ILE A 110 -17.30 12.45 -2.30
N ARG A 111 -16.46 12.68 -1.28
CA ARG A 111 -16.87 13.21 0.03
C ARG A 111 -17.71 14.48 -0.13
N LYS A 112 -17.18 15.45 -0.89
CA LYS A 112 -17.87 16.73 -1.15
C LYS A 112 -19.19 16.54 -1.90
N GLN A 113 -19.26 15.55 -2.78
CA GLN A 113 -20.47 15.24 -3.54
C GLN A 113 -21.57 14.61 -2.68
N VAL A 114 -21.23 13.63 -1.84
CA VAL A 114 -22.23 12.82 -1.11
C VAL A 114 -22.60 13.41 0.25
N ALA A 115 -21.75 14.27 0.82
CA ALA A 115 -21.99 14.93 2.11
C ALA A 115 -21.57 16.42 2.06
N PRO A 116 -22.19 17.24 1.20
CA PRO A 116 -21.78 18.64 0.97
C PRO A 116 -21.94 19.54 2.20
N GLN A 117 -22.75 19.13 3.18
CA GLN A 117 -23.00 19.90 4.40
C GLN A 117 -21.90 19.73 5.46
N LEU A 118 -21.05 18.71 5.33
CA LEU A 118 -19.96 18.50 6.27
C LEU A 118 -18.83 19.50 6.01
N PRO A 119 -18.18 20.02 7.08
CA PRO A 119 -17.02 20.90 6.93
C PRO A 119 -15.91 20.18 6.15
N GLU A 120 -14.99 20.95 5.58
CA GLU A 120 -13.81 20.39 4.93
C GLU A 120 -13.01 19.53 5.93
N ALA A 121 -12.61 18.33 5.49
CA ALA A 121 -11.79 17.43 6.28
C ALA A 121 -10.38 17.39 5.69
N SER A 122 -9.38 17.34 6.58
CA SER A 122 -7.98 17.17 6.21
C SER A 122 -7.47 15.82 6.75
N PRO A 123 -7.48 14.75 5.94
CA PRO A 123 -6.97 13.44 6.35
C PRO A 123 -5.49 13.48 6.76
N GLU A 124 -5.18 12.95 7.94
CA GLU A 124 -3.82 12.72 8.43
C GLU A 124 -3.25 11.43 7.82
N HIS A 125 -2.92 11.54 6.53
CA HIS A 125 -2.52 10.41 5.69
C HIS A 125 -1.05 10.00 5.85
N SER A 126 -0.20 10.87 6.38
CA SER A 126 1.19 10.58 6.72
C SER A 126 1.48 10.98 8.17
N ARG A 127 2.55 10.40 8.72
CA ARG A 127 3.10 10.79 10.01
C ARG A 127 4.61 10.96 9.92
N GLN A 128 5.17 11.85 10.73
CA GLN A 128 6.61 12.00 10.81
C GLN A 128 7.18 10.97 11.79
N VAL A 129 8.11 10.15 11.31
CA VAL A 129 8.87 9.20 12.12
C VAL A 129 10.34 9.43 11.82
N ARG A 130 11.11 9.89 12.83
CA ARG A 130 12.57 10.10 12.74
C ARG A 130 12.99 10.83 11.46
N TYR A 131 12.44 12.03 11.27
CA TYR A 131 12.70 12.92 10.12
C TYR A 131 12.22 12.41 8.75
N ALA A 132 11.59 11.24 8.66
CA ALA A 132 10.94 10.74 7.45
C ALA A 132 9.41 10.84 7.54
N GLN A 133 8.74 11.19 6.45
CA GLN A 133 7.30 11.02 6.36
C GLN A 133 6.99 9.57 5.98
N VAL A 134 6.20 8.90 6.82
CA VAL A 134 5.75 7.52 6.59
C VAL A 134 4.23 7.56 6.36
N PRO A 135 3.71 6.92 5.30
CA PRO A 135 2.28 6.80 5.10
C PRO A 135 1.60 6.10 6.29
N ARG A 136 0.65 6.80 6.91
CA ARG A 136 -0.28 6.24 7.91
C ARG A 136 -1.40 5.51 7.19
N ILE A 137 -2.01 6.18 6.20
CA ILE A 137 -3.11 5.67 5.39
C ILE A 137 -2.57 5.42 3.97
N GLN A 138 -2.97 4.31 3.36
CA GLN A 138 -2.53 3.90 2.03
C GLN A 138 -3.53 4.35 0.95
N GLY A 139 -3.09 4.55 -0.29
CA GLY A 139 -3.96 5.05 -1.39
C GLY A 139 -5.19 4.17 -1.66
N ASP A 140 -5.05 2.85 -1.51
CA ASP A 140 -6.15 1.87 -1.66
C ASP A 140 -7.27 2.10 -0.63
N ALA A 141 -6.96 2.62 0.55
CA ALA A 141 -7.94 2.93 1.57
C ALA A 141 -8.83 4.11 1.16
N PHE A 142 -8.26 5.17 0.58
CA PHE A 142 -9.03 6.30 0.06
C PHE A 142 -9.90 5.89 -1.13
N GLN A 143 -9.37 5.07 -2.04
CA GLN A 143 -10.14 4.57 -3.17
C GLN A 143 -11.33 3.71 -2.71
N ARG A 144 -11.13 2.85 -1.71
CA ARG A 144 -12.21 2.06 -1.09
C ARG A 144 -13.24 2.94 -0.40
N ALA A 145 -12.80 3.93 0.37
CA ALA A 145 -13.71 4.86 1.04
C ALA A 145 -14.58 5.60 0.03
N ALA A 146 -13.98 6.09 -1.07
CA ALA A 146 -14.71 6.72 -2.16
C ALA A 146 -15.74 5.77 -2.82
N ASN A 147 -15.35 4.53 -3.13
CA ASN A 147 -16.29 3.55 -3.69
C ASN A 147 -17.45 3.27 -2.72
N THR A 148 -17.14 3.03 -1.45
CA THR A 148 -18.13 2.71 -0.42
C THR A 148 -19.09 3.87 -0.22
N ALA A 149 -18.60 5.10 -0.18
CA ALA A 149 -19.44 6.29 -0.06
C ALA A 149 -20.39 6.45 -1.26
N THR A 150 -19.90 6.20 -2.48
CA THR A 150 -20.76 6.18 -3.68
C THR A 150 -21.83 5.10 -3.59
N ASP A 151 -21.45 3.88 -3.22
CA ASP A 151 -22.39 2.74 -3.11
C ASP A 151 -23.45 3.00 -2.03
N LEU A 152 -23.06 3.53 -0.87
CA LEU A 152 -23.96 3.89 0.22
C LEU A 152 -24.88 5.05 -0.16
N ALA A 153 -24.38 6.05 -0.88
CA ALA A 153 -25.22 7.15 -1.38
C ALA A 153 -26.33 6.65 -2.33
N GLN A 154 -26.06 5.60 -3.11
CA GLN A 154 -27.09 4.95 -3.93
C GLN A 154 -28.04 4.08 -3.10
N ALA A 155 -27.49 3.22 -2.23
CA ALA A 155 -28.28 2.31 -1.40
C ALA A 155 -29.21 3.06 -0.43
N TRP A 156 -28.71 4.13 0.18
CA TRP A 156 -29.42 4.95 1.16
C TRP A 156 -29.93 6.27 0.57
N LYS A 157 -30.26 6.30 -0.72
CA LYS A 157 -30.76 7.52 -1.39
C LYS A 157 -31.94 8.20 -0.69
N LYS A 158 -32.78 7.44 0.01
CA LYS A 158 -33.92 7.97 0.80
C LYS A 158 -33.56 8.39 2.23
N HIS A 159 -32.34 8.12 2.67
CA HIS A 159 -31.83 8.37 4.02
C HIS A 159 -30.45 9.05 3.97
N PRO A 160 -30.33 10.27 3.41
CA PRO A 160 -29.04 10.96 3.23
C PRO A 160 -28.28 11.17 4.54
N ALA A 161 -28.99 11.30 5.67
CA ALA A 161 -28.37 11.41 6.99
C ALA A 161 -27.51 10.19 7.38
N LEU A 162 -27.83 8.98 6.89
CA LEU A 162 -26.99 7.79 7.10
C LEU A 162 -25.66 7.89 6.35
N VAL A 163 -25.68 8.47 5.16
CA VAL A 163 -24.48 8.70 4.35
C VAL A 163 -23.61 9.77 5.01
N GLU A 164 -24.22 10.85 5.49
CA GLU A 164 -23.51 11.90 6.22
C GLU A 164 -22.87 11.38 7.52
N GLU A 165 -23.57 10.54 8.29
CA GLU A 165 -22.98 9.88 9.45
C GLU A 165 -21.78 9.02 9.05
N TRP A 166 -21.93 8.19 8.02
CA TRP A 166 -20.85 7.33 7.55
C TRP A 166 -19.62 8.13 7.13
N VAL A 167 -19.81 9.24 6.41
CA VAL A 167 -18.71 10.12 5.98
C VAL A 167 -18.03 10.75 7.20
N ARG A 168 -18.80 11.25 8.17
CA ARG A 168 -18.26 11.83 9.40
C ARG A 168 -17.40 10.83 10.17
N ASN A 169 -17.85 9.58 10.27
CA ASN A 169 -17.07 8.49 10.86
C ASN A 169 -15.79 8.22 10.06
N GLN A 170 -15.86 8.22 8.73
CA GLN A 170 -14.70 8.01 7.87
C GLN A 170 -13.67 9.13 8.00
N ASP A 171 -14.12 10.38 8.21
CA ASP A 171 -13.24 11.51 8.52
C ASP A 171 -12.54 11.32 9.85
N THR A 172 -13.24 10.77 10.87
CA THR A 172 -12.60 10.38 12.14
C THR A 172 -11.55 9.29 11.94
N VAL A 173 -11.84 8.26 11.14
CA VAL A 173 -10.88 7.19 10.81
C VAL A 173 -9.62 7.77 10.15
N PHE A 174 -9.80 8.75 9.27
CA PHE A 174 -8.72 9.34 8.51
C PHE A 174 -8.03 10.54 9.20
N GLY A 175 -8.66 11.13 10.21
CA GLY A 175 -8.14 12.24 11.00
C GLY A 175 -7.25 11.78 12.15
N PRO A 176 -7.07 12.65 13.18
CA PRO A 176 -6.38 12.29 14.40
C PRO A 176 -7.02 11.07 15.07
N CYS A 177 -6.21 10.29 15.77
CA CYS A 177 -6.68 9.11 16.49
C CYS A 177 -7.73 9.46 17.55
N ALA A 178 -8.99 9.28 17.18
CA ALA A 178 -10.15 9.61 17.98
C ALA A 178 -11.19 8.49 17.96
N ILE A 179 -12.06 8.49 18.96
CA ILE A 179 -13.20 7.59 19.06
C ILE A 179 -14.29 8.09 18.11
N LEU A 180 -14.91 7.16 17.37
CA LEU A 180 -16.02 7.51 16.49
C LEU A 180 -17.20 8.06 17.32
N PRO A 181 -17.91 9.09 16.83
CA PRO A 181 -19.15 9.55 17.47
C PRO A 181 -20.12 8.40 17.73
N GLU A 182 -20.87 8.46 18.82
CA GLU A 182 -21.92 7.48 19.09
C GLU A 182 -22.99 7.51 17.98
N PRO A 183 -23.52 6.35 17.57
CA PRO A 183 -24.59 6.29 16.58
C PRO A 183 -25.83 7.04 17.08
N ASP A 184 -26.43 7.85 16.22
CA ASP A 184 -27.71 8.46 16.52
C ASP A 184 -28.84 7.43 16.30
N PRO A 185 -29.57 7.00 17.35
CA PRO A 185 -30.65 6.03 17.22
C PRO A 185 -31.84 6.58 16.41
N GLN A 186 -32.04 7.89 16.34
CA GLN A 186 -33.12 8.49 15.55
C GLN A 186 -32.94 8.24 14.06
N LEU A 187 -31.70 8.06 13.61
CA LEU A 187 -31.42 7.74 12.22
C LEU A 187 -31.86 6.34 11.80
N ASP A 188 -32.23 5.45 12.74
CA ASP A 188 -32.82 4.15 12.42
C ASP A 188 -34.34 4.21 12.16
N GLU A 189 -34.99 5.33 12.45
CA GLU A 189 -36.42 5.51 12.23
C GLU A 189 -36.77 5.43 10.73
N GLY A 190 -37.72 4.54 10.39
CA GLY A 190 -38.14 4.34 9.01
C GLY A 190 -37.08 3.67 8.11
N VAL A 191 -35.96 3.22 8.65
CA VAL A 191 -34.91 2.51 7.92
C VAL A 191 -35.19 1.01 7.92
N SER A 192 -34.98 0.34 6.77
CA SER A 192 -35.16 -1.11 6.68
C SER A 192 -34.16 -1.87 7.57
N ALA A 193 -34.56 -3.05 8.06
CA ALA A 193 -33.67 -3.90 8.86
C ALA A 193 -32.35 -4.23 8.14
N GLN A 194 -32.38 -4.39 6.81
CA GLN A 194 -31.20 -4.60 5.98
C GLN A 194 -30.26 -3.38 5.99
N HIS A 195 -30.78 -2.16 5.88
CA HIS A 195 -29.98 -0.95 5.94
C HIS A 195 -29.42 -0.70 7.34
N GLN A 196 -30.18 -1.00 8.40
CA GLN A 196 -29.68 -0.95 9.78
C GLN A 196 -28.54 -1.96 9.99
N ALA A 197 -28.68 -3.19 9.48
CA ALA A 197 -27.62 -4.19 9.52
C ALA A 197 -26.37 -3.71 8.77
N ARG A 198 -26.55 -3.17 7.56
CA ARG A 198 -25.45 -2.58 6.79
C ARG A 198 -24.77 -1.43 7.55
N ARG A 199 -25.53 -0.51 8.15
CA ARG A 199 -25.00 0.60 8.96
C ARG A 199 -24.13 0.09 10.13
N ARG A 200 -24.57 -0.96 10.82
CA ARG A 200 -23.78 -1.60 11.90
C ARG A 200 -22.47 -2.20 11.38
N ASP A 201 -22.50 -2.91 10.25
CA ASP A 201 -21.30 -3.47 9.62
C ASP A 201 -20.31 -2.39 9.17
N GLU A 202 -20.81 -1.32 8.56
CA GLU A 202 -20.01 -0.15 8.18
C GLU A 202 -19.28 0.46 9.37
N ARG A 203 -20.03 0.71 10.46
CA ARG A 203 -19.44 1.26 11.69
C ARG A 203 -18.38 0.32 12.27
N ALA A 204 -18.68 -0.97 12.39
CA ALA A 204 -17.75 -1.94 12.96
C ALA A 204 -16.43 -2.01 12.15
N TYR A 205 -16.53 -1.91 10.82
CA TYR A 205 -15.36 -1.81 9.95
C TYR A 205 -14.57 -0.51 10.19
N GLN A 206 -15.25 0.63 10.28
CA GLN A 206 -14.61 1.92 10.53
C GLN A 206 -13.91 1.96 11.89
N GLU A 207 -14.52 1.42 12.95
CA GLU A 207 -13.88 1.29 14.27
C GLU A 207 -12.63 0.41 14.22
N ALA A 208 -12.70 -0.74 13.55
CA ALA A 208 -11.54 -1.63 13.37
C ALA A 208 -10.40 -0.96 12.58
N ALA A 209 -10.76 -0.22 11.51
CA ALA A 209 -9.81 0.54 10.70
C ALA A 209 -9.16 1.69 11.48
N SER A 210 -9.93 2.41 12.30
CA SER A 210 -9.41 3.47 13.18
C SER A 210 -8.34 2.92 14.11
N ARG A 211 -8.64 1.81 14.82
CA ARG A 211 -7.68 1.12 15.70
C ARG A 211 -6.40 0.72 14.95
N PHE A 212 -6.55 0.17 13.75
CA PHE A 212 -5.40 -0.21 12.91
C PHE A 212 -4.51 0.97 12.53
N TYR A 213 -5.09 2.12 12.16
CA TYR A 213 -4.33 3.32 11.83
C TYR A 213 -3.78 4.06 13.05
N CYS A 214 -4.23 3.71 14.25
CA CYS A 214 -3.88 4.32 15.52
C CYS A 214 -2.98 3.44 16.40
N ASP A 215 -2.33 2.44 15.79
CA ASP A 215 -1.39 1.54 16.45
C ASP A 215 -2.02 0.67 17.59
N ASP A 216 -3.36 0.64 17.74
CA ASP A 216 -4.08 -0.33 18.58
C ASP A 216 -4.23 -1.66 17.83
N TYR A 217 -3.11 -2.35 17.63
CA TYR A 217 -3.08 -3.63 16.92
C TYR A 217 -3.89 -4.73 17.61
N PRO A 218 -3.84 -4.92 18.95
CA PRO A 218 -4.65 -5.93 19.62
C PRO A 218 -6.15 -5.69 19.43
N GLY A 219 -6.61 -4.44 19.57
CA GLY A 219 -8.00 -4.08 19.35
C GLY A 219 -8.41 -4.25 17.89
N ALA A 220 -7.58 -3.82 16.95
CA ALA A 220 -7.83 -4.01 15.51
C ALA A 220 -7.93 -5.50 15.13
N LEU A 221 -7.04 -6.35 15.65
CA LEU A 221 -7.09 -7.80 15.44
C LEU A 221 -8.42 -8.39 15.93
N SER A 222 -8.81 -8.06 17.16
CA SER A 222 -10.07 -8.53 17.74
C SER A 222 -11.28 -8.11 16.90
N SER A 223 -11.33 -6.83 16.49
CA SER A 223 -12.45 -6.32 15.69
C SER A 223 -12.50 -6.93 14.28
N PHE A 224 -11.36 -7.05 13.59
CA PHE A 224 -11.33 -7.68 12.27
C PHE A 224 -11.61 -9.19 12.33
N GLN A 225 -11.18 -9.89 13.37
CA GLN A 225 -11.53 -11.31 13.56
C GLN A 225 -13.03 -11.50 13.73
N LYS A 226 -13.69 -10.64 14.53
CA LYS A 226 -15.15 -10.67 14.68
C LYS A 226 -15.86 -10.44 13.34
N LEU A 227 -15.44 -9.44 12.57
CA LEU A 227 -15.99 -9.18 11.23
C LEU A 227 -15.74 -10.34 10.26
N ALA A 228 -14.57 -10.96 10.31
CA ALA A 228 -14.23 -12.12 9.48
C ALA A 228 -15.04 -13.38 9.84
N ALA A 229 -15.50 -13.49 11.09
CA ALA A 229 -16.36 -14.58 11.54
C ALA A 229 -17.84 -14.38 11.16
N SER A 230 -18.27 -13.13 10.90
CA SER A 230 -19.65 -12.82 10.50
C SER A 230 -19.92 -13.24 9.06
N GLN A 231 -20.77 -14.24 8.84
CA GLN A 231 -21.14 -14.74 7.51
C GLN A 231 -21.98 -13.73 6.71
N GLU A 232 -22.77 -12.92 7.41
CA GLU A 232 -23.67 -11.93 6.81
C GLU A 232 -22.97 -10.60 6.51
N SER A 233 -21.80 -10.36 7.12
CA SER A 233 -21.10 -9.09 6.95
C SER A 233 -20.48 -8.98 5.55
N PRO A 234 -20.72 -7.88 4.81
CA PRO A 234 -20.07 -7.62 3.53
C PRO A 234 -18.55 -7.47 3.68
N TYR A 235 -18.07 -7.22 4.91
CA TYR A 235 -16.67 -7.06 5.23
C TYR A 235 -15.94 -8.36 5.51
N ARG A 236 -16.61 -9.51 5.57
CA ARG A 236 -16.02 -10.80 5.95
C ARG A 236 -14.68 -11.09 5.26
N ALA A 237 -14.68 -11.06 3.92
CA ALA A 237 -13.49 -11.37 3.14
C ALA A 237 -12.37 -10.35 3.34
N LEU A 238 -12.72 -9.05 3.36
CA LEU A 238 -11.75 -7.98 3.59
C LEU A 238 -11.15 -8.07 5.00
N ALA A 239 -11.98 -8.26 6.02
CA ALA A 239 -11.57 -8.35 7.41
C ALA A 239 -10.61 -9.53 7.62
N ALA A 240 -10.86 -10.70 7.03
CA ALA A 240 -9.95 -11.84 7.08
C ALA A 240 -8.55 -11.50 6.53
N TYR A 241 -8.47 -10.75 5.43
CA TYR A 241 -7.21 -10.23 4.91
C TYR A 241 -6.59 -9.13 5.80
N LEU A 242 -7.41 -8.28 6.41
CA LEU A 242 -6.94 -7.21 7.30
C LEU A 242 -6.35 -7.74 8.61
N VAL A 243 -6.77 -8.91 9.10
CA VAL A 243 -6.08 -9.58 10.22
C VAL A 243 -4.60 -9.81 9.89
N ALA A 244 -4.29 -10.34 8.69
CA ALA A 244 -2.91 -10.53 8.26
C ALA A 244 -2.16 -9.20 8.09
N ARG A 245 -2.79 -8.18 7.47
CA ARG A 245 -2.18 -6.84 7.35
C ARG A 245 -1.88 -6.22 8.72
N THR A 246 -2.72 -6.46 9.72
CA THR A 246 -2.54 -5.97 11.09
C THR A 246 -1.30 -6.56 11.72
N HIS A 247 -1.09 -7.88 11.64
CA HIS A 247 0.14 -8.51 12.11
C HIS A 247 1.40 -7.97 11.41
N VAL A 248 1.36 -7.78 10.09
CA VAL A 248 2.50 -7.22 9.34
C VAL A 248 2.78 -5.78 9.75
N ARG A 249 1.75 -4.94 9.88
CA ARG A 249 1.91 -3.54 10.30
C ARG A 249 2.46 -3.45 11.71
N GLN A 250 1.93 -4.24 12.64
CA GLN A 250 2.43 -4.36 14.01
C GLN A 250 3.91 -4.73 14.03
N ALA A 251 4.32 -5.77 13.29
CA ALA A 251 5.71 -6.18 13.19
C ALA A 251 6.62 -5.02 12.74
N LEU A 252 6.18 -4.26 11.72
CA LEU A 252 6.95 -3.15 11.19
C LEU A 252 7.06 -1.97 12.17
N MET A 253 6.02 -1.69 12.97
CA MET A 253 6.00 -0.54 13.89
C MET A 253 6.64 -0.86 15.24
N GLU A 254 6.57 -2.11 15.72
CA GLU A 254 7.25 -2.57 16.94
C GLU A 254 8.74 -2.84 16.73
N LYS A 255 9.21 -2.85 15.46
CA LYS A 255 10.61 -3.14 15.12
C LYS A 255 11.55 -2.12 15.78
N LYS A 256 12.43 -2.60 16.64
CA LYS A 256 13.45 -1.78 17.31
C LYS A 256 14.71 -1.67 16.43
N GLY A 257 15.34 -0.50 16.45
CA GLY A 257 16.62 -0.24 15.81
C GLY A 257 16.89 1.26 15.76
N GLU A 258 18.09 1.72 16.14
CA GLU A 258 18.48 3.14 16.06
C GLU A 258 18.74 3.58 14.61
N TYR A 259 19.20 2.66 13.76
CA TYR A 259 19.54 2.93 12.35
C TYR A 259 18.92 1.92 11.36
N HIS A 260 18.54 2.40 10.17
CA HIS A 260 17.86 1.62 9.12
C HIS A 260 18.64 0.38 8.64
N PHE A 261 19.97 0.39 8.81
CA PHE A 261 20.89 -0.62 8.29
C PHE A 261 21.29 -1.71 9.31
N GLU A 262 20.97 -1.54 10.60
CA GLU A 262 21.40 -2.46 11.67
C GLU A 262 20.26 -3.32 12.22
N SER A 263 19.02 -3.06 11.82
CA SER A 263 17.85 -3.72 12.39
C SER A 263 17.76 -5.19 11.96
N ARG A 264 18.44 -6.07 12.71
CA ARG A 264 18.26 -7.53 12.64
C ARG A 264 16.78 -7.84 12.86
N GLU A 265 16.27 -8.82 12.12
CA GLU A 265 14.92 -9.33 12.34
C GLU A 265 14.89 -10.03 13.69
N ASP A 266 14.39 -9.34 14.71
CA ASP A 266 14.30 -9.88 16.06
C ASP A 266 13.19 -10.95 16.18
N ALA A 267 13.20 -11.70 17.29
CA ALA A 267 12.26 -12.81 17.50
C ALA A 267 10.78 -12.34 17.51
N VAL A 268 10.51 -11.12 17.98
CA VAL A 268 9.15 -10.55 18.01
C VAL A 268 8.69 -10.26 16.59
N PHE A 269 9.53 -9.61 15.79
CA PHE A 269 9.29 -9.34 14.38
C PHE A 269 8.98 -10.63 13.60
N LEU A 270 9.84 -11.66 13.75
CA LEU A 270 9.65 -12.94 13.09
C LEU A 270 8.38 -13.67 13.55
N SER A 271 8.07 -13.62 14.85
CA SER A 271 6.85 -14.21 15.40
C SER A 271 5.59 -13.57 14.80
N ARG A 272 5.53 -12.22 14.74
CA ARG A 272 4.41 -11.49 14.12
C ARG A 272 4.25 -11.80 12.64
N LEU A 273 5.36 -11.93 11.90
CA LEU A 273 5.31 -12.36 10.50
C LEU A 273 4.85 -13.82 10.36
N GLY A 274 5.18 -14.70 11.30
CA GLY A 274 4.68 -16.07 11.36
C GLY A 274 3.15 -16.14 11.56
N GLU A 275 2.59 -15.29 12.42
CA GLU A 275 1.13 -15.13 12.56
C GLU A 275 0.50 -14.70 11.24
N ALA A 276 1.08 -13.69 10.58
CA ALA A 276 0.58 -13.23 9.29
C ALA A 276 0.60 -14.33 8.22
N ASP A 277 1.67 -15.13 8.12
CA ASP A 277 1.77 -16.23 7.15
C ASP A 277 0.68 -17.29 7.38
N ARG A 278 0.43 -17.67 8.64
CA ARG A 278 -0.65 -18.62 8.99
C ARG A 278 -2.02 -18.10 8.61
N VAL A 279 -2.32 -16.83 8.91
CA VAL A 279 -3.60 -16.21 8.54
C VAL A 279 -3.76 -16.19 7.02
N LEU A 280 -2.68 -15.84 6.29
CA LEU A 280 -2.70 -15.79 4.83
C LEU A 280 -2.89 -17.17 4.18
N ASP A 281 -2.33 -18.23 4.76
CA ASP A 281 -2.57 -19.59 4.31
C ASP A 281 -4.04 -19.98 4.48
N GLY A 282 -4.67 -19.65 5.62
CA GLY A 282 -6.10 -19.86 5.85
C GLY A 282 -6.98 -19.09 4.87
N VAL A 283 -6.66 -17.82 4.60
CA VAL A 283 -7.37 -16.98 3.62
C VAL A 283 -7.30 -17.60 2.22
N LEU A 284 -6.12 -18.06 1.81
CA LEU A 284 -5.89 -18.63 0.48
C LEU A 284 -6.45 -20.04 0.31
N ALA A 285 -6.57 -20.81 1.39
CA ALA A 285 -7.23 -22.11 1.38
C ALA A 285 -8.76 -22.01 1.25
N SER A 286 -9.34 -20.88 1.63
CA SER A 286 -10.80 -20.69 1.69
C SER A 286 -11.36 -20.15 0.37
N PRO A 287 -12.20 -20.91 -0.38
CA PRO A 287 -12.77 -20.45 -1.65
C PRO A 287 -13.71 -19.26 -1.51
N GLU A 288 -14.36 -19.10 -0.35
CA GLU A 288 -15.29 -18.01 -0.07
C GLU A 288 -14.59 -16.66 0.10
N LEU A 289 -13.27 -16.66 0.36
CA LEU A 289 -12.45 -15.45 0.52
C LEU A 289 -11.73 -15.06 -0.78
N ARG A 290 -12.20 -15.60 -1.93
CA ARG A 290 -11.55 -15.42 -3.24
C ARG A 290 -11.34 -13.97 -3.64
N SER A 291 -12.22 -13.06 -3.22
CA SER A 291 -12.12 -11.62 -3.52
C SER A 291 -10.83 -10.98 -2.98
N VAL A 292 -10.20 -11.57 -1.95
CA VAL A 292 -8.94 -11.09 -1.37
C VAL A 292 -7.74 -11.99 -1.66
N HIS A 293 -7.88 -13.03 -2.49
CA HIS A 293 -6.78 -13.96 -2.78
C HIS A 293 -5.60 -13.29 -3.48
N ALA A 294 -5.86 -12.38 -4.42
CA ALA A 294 -4.80 -11.67 -5.13
C ALA A 294 -3.92 -10.81 -4.18
N PRO A 295 -4.48 -9.88 -3.38
CA PRO A 295 -3.67 -9.13 -2.42
C PRO A 295 -3.06 -10.01 -1.32
N ALA A 296 -3.75 -11.08 -0.88
CA ALA A 296 -3.21 -12.04 0.08
C ALA A 296 -1.97 -12.77 -0.44
N ARG A 297 -1.95 -13.20 -1.72
CA ARG A 297 -0.75 -13.79 -2.34
C ARG A 297 0.42 -12.82 -2.35
N GLY A 298 0.17 -11.56 -2.71
CA GLY A 298 1.19 -10.52 -2.71
C GLY A 298 1.80 -10.29 -1.33
N LEU A 299 0.96 -10.16 -0.30
CA LEU A 299 1.41 -9.98 1.08
C LEU A 299 2.17 -11.21 1.59
N ARG A 300 1.70 -12.42 1.30
CA ARG A 300 2.35 -13.67 1.73
C ARG A 300 3.74 -13.81 1.14
N SER A 301 3.94 -13.45 -0.13
CA SER A 301 5.26 -13.45 -0.75
C SER A 301 6.24 -12.51 -0.03
N LEU A 302 5.78 -11.32 0.37
CA LEU A 302 6.59 -10.38 1.15
C LEU A 302 6.93 -10.93 2.55
N VAL A 303 5.94 -11.51 3.23
CA VAL A 303 6.10 -12.12 4.57
C VAL A 303 7.11 -13.26 4.53
N ARG A 304 6.93 -14.21 3.60
CA ARG A 304 7.80 -15.39 3.46
C ARG A 304 9.22 -15.05 3.04
N TYR A 305 9.40 -14.02 2.20
CA TYR A 305 10.72 -13.53 1.85
C TYR A 305 11.51 -13.11 3.09
N ARG A 306 10.86 -12.41 4.03
CA ARG A 306 11.48 -11.99 5.30
C ARG A 306 11.65 -13.15 6.29
N LEU A 307 10.67 -14.02 6.43
CA LEU A 307 10.80 -15.19 7.32
C LEU A 307 11.89 -16.18 6.89
N ARG A 308 12.20 -16.25 5.59
CA ARG A 308 13.07 -17.29 5.02
C ARG A 308 14.00 -16.71 3.93
N PRO A 309 14.93 -15.81 4.28
CA PRO A 309 15.74 -15.12 3.28
C PRO A 309 16.65 -16.08 2.50
N LYS A 310 17.13 -17.16 3.13
CA LYS A 310 18.02 -18.15 2.49
C LYS A 310 17.28 -19.22 1.66
N THR A 311 16.07 -19.61 2.08
CA THR A 311 15.27 -20.65 1.40
C THR A 311 14.37 -20.06 0.31
N GLY A 312 14.00 -18.77 0.40
CA GLY A 312 13.20 -18.06 -0.61
C GLY A 312 13.88 -17.99 -1.98
N THR A 313 15.19 -17.76 -2.02
CA THR A 313 15.97 -17.71 -3.27
C THR A 313 15.92 -19.06 -4.00
N VAL A 314 16.09 -20.16 -3.28
CA VAL A 314 16.07 -21.53 -3.84
C VAL A 314 14.67 -21.92 -4.31
N SER A 315 13.63 -21.58 -3.55
CA SER A 315 12.24 -21.86 -3.94
C SER A 315 11.78 -21.02 -5.14
N CYS A 316 12.15 -19.73 -5.20
CA CYS A 316 11.86 -18.88 -6.36
C CYS A 316 12.58 -19.39 -7.61
N CYS A 317 13.88 -19.72 -7.52
CA CYS A 317 14.62 -20.32 -8.63
C CYS A 317 13.97 -21.63 -9.12
N ARG A 318 13.44 -22.46 -8.22
CA ARG A 318 12.80 -23.72 -8.57
C ARG A 318 11.42 -23.53 -9.20
N THR A 319 10.63 -22.55 -8.76
CA THR A 319 9.34 -22.19 -9.37
C THR A 319 9.51 -21.50 -10.72
N CYS A 320 10.52 -20.62 -10.87
CA CYS A 320 10.87 -20.01 -12.16
C CYS A 320 11.36 -21.05 -13.18
N SER A 321 12.04 -22.10 -12.72
CA SER A 321 12.58 -23.16 -13.58
C SER A 321 11.57 -24.27 -13.90
N ASN A 322 10.37 -24.29 -13.30
CA ASN A 322 9.41 -25.37 -13.51
C ASN A 322 7.94 -24.95 -13.32
N PRO A 323 7.36 -24.14 -14.25
CA PRO A 323 5.99 -23.64 -14.13
C PRO A 323 4.90 -24.66 -14.44
N GLY A 324 5.23 -25.80 -15.06
CA GLY A 324 4.29 -26.88 -15.40
C GLY A 324 3.73 -27.66 -14.21
N ARG A 325 4.04 -27.26 -12.97
CA ARG A 325 3.56 -27.87 -11.73
C ARG A 325 2.76 -26.90 -10.86
N ALA A 326 2.14 -25.89 -11.48
CA ALA A 326 0.98 -25.22 -10.89
C ALA A 326 -0.15 -26.26 -10.77
N PRO A 327 -0.92 -26.30 -9.66
CA PRO A 327 -2.08 -27.19 -9.58
C PRO A 327 -3.03 -26.87 -10.75
N PRO A 328 -3.62 -27.89 -11.39
CA PRO A 328 -4.46 -27.67 -12.56
C PRO A 328 -5.60 -26.70 -12.22
N SER A 329 -5.84 -25.75 -13.12
CA SER A 329 -7.02 -24.90 -13.06
C SER A 329 -8.28 -25.78 -13.09
N PRO A 330 -9.36 -25.43 -12.36
CA PRO A 330 -10.60 -26.19 -12.42
C PRO A 330 -11.36 -25.82 -13.69
N ARG A 331 -10.85 -26.25 -14.86
CA ARG A 331 -11.59 -26.30 -16.13
C ARG A 331 -11.11 -27.49 -16.95
N SER A 332 -11.69 -28.66 -16.66
CA SER A 332 -11.88 -29.75 -17.62
C SER A 332 -12.79 -30.81 -17.01
N TRP A 333 -14.07 -30.47 -16.85
CA TRP A 333 -15.14 -31.47 -16.81
C TRP A 333 -16.11 -31.13 -17.93
N ALA A 334 -15.70 -31.46 -19.16
CA ALA A 334 -16.58 -31.61 -20.31
C ALA A 334 -15.75 -32.15 -21.47
N THR A 335 -15.78 -33.47 -21.68
CA THR A 335 -16.04 -34.16 -22.97
C THR A 335 -15.57 -35.61 -22.90
N SER A 336 -16.37 -36.50 -23.51
CA SER A 336 -16.20 -37.96 -23.69
C SER A 336 -16.58 -38.77 -22.45
N THR A 337 -17.68 -39.53 -22.40
CA THR A 337 -18.44 -40.25 -23.43
C THR A 337 -19.89 -40.40 -22.99
#